data_AF-A0A2S9XPQ8-F1
#
_entry.id   AF-A0A2S9XPQ8-F1
#
_cell.length_a   1.000
_cell.length_b   1.000
_cell.length_c   1.000
_cell.angle_alpha   90.00
_cell.angle_beta   90.00
_cell.angle_gamma   90.00
#
_symmetry.space_group_name_H-M   'P 1'
#
loop_
_entity.id
_entity.type
_entity.pdbx_description
1 polymer ?
#
loop_
_entity_poly.entity_id
_entity_poly.type
_entity_poly.pdbx_seq_one_letter_code
_entity_poly.pdbx_strand_id
1 'polypeptide(L)'
;MAPMRERLGLAIVVFACYGGAALGVTNAYPFSTFPMYSEDSPTFGARLVVKDRGGERREVDRYEDWTCAADLSFDDLEQTVCPDGRIGQPTGYLVKEALDHIREHPDDDSRDAEESVDLVIRTWRLDGEQIVELDCPVARCRARLQ
;
A
#
# COMPACT_ATOMS: atom_id res chain seq x y z
N MET A 1 23.74 5.29 54.17
CA MET A 1 23.79 6.19 52.98
C MET A 1 24.70 5.53 51.96
N ALA A 2 24.14 4.87 50.93
CA ALA A 2 24.97 4.39 49.83
C ALA A 2 25.64 5.61 49.18
N PRO A 3 26.97 5.64 49.04
CA PRO A 3 27.69 6.80 48.53
C PRO A 3 27.17 7.14 47.13
N MET A 4 26.94 8.42 46.89
CA MET A 4 26.38 8.99 45.66
C MET A 4 27.01 8.42 44.36
N ARG A 5 28.28 7.96 44.43
CA ARG A 5 29.00 7.26 43.35
C ARG A 5 28.40 5.90 42.96
N GLU A 6 27.91 5.12 43.92
CA GLU A 6 27.28 3.81 43.65
C GLU A 6 25.93 3.99 42.94
N ARG A 7 25.17 5.01 43.35
CA ARG A 7 23.90 5.36 42.70
C ARG A 7 24.11 5.89 41.29
N LEU A 8 25.15 6.71 41.09
CA LEU A 8 25.51 7.22 39.76
C LEU A 8 25.95 6.08 38.83
N GLY A 9 26.78 5.16 39.33
CA GLY A 9 27.22 3.99 38.56
C GLY A 9 26.04 3.10 38.14
N LEU A 10 25.12 2.82 39.06
CA LEU A 10 23.91 2.06 38.75
C LEU A 10 23.05 2.77 37.71
N ALA A 11 22.86 4.10 37.84
CA ALA A 11 22.08 4.88 36.89
C ALA A 11 22.68 4.86 35.48
N ILE A 12 24.02 4.97 35.37
CA ILE A 12 24.72 4.89 34.07
C ILE A 12 24.53 3.51 33.45
N VAL A 13 24.66 2.42 34.23
CA VAL A 13 24.45 1.06 33.73
C VAL A 13 23.02 0.86 33.24
N VAL A 14 22.02 1.32 34.01
CA VAL A 14 20.61 1.24 33.61
C VAL A 14 20.36 2.04 32.32
N PHE A 15 20.90 3.25 32.21
CA PHE A 15 20.79 4.05 30.99
C PHE A 15 21.45 3.40 29.77
N ALA A 16 22.66 2.83 29.95
CA ALA A 16 23.38 2.16 28.88
C ALA A 16 22.66 0.88 28.42
N CYS A 17 22.15 0.07 29.36
CA CYS A 17 21.36 -1.12 29.05
C CYS A 17 20.04 -0.75 28.37
N TYR A 18 19.34 0.27 28.84
CA TYR A 18 18.11 0.74 28.20
C TYR A 18 18.38 1.29 26.81
N GLY A 19 19.39 2.14 26.64
CA GLY A 19 19.78 2.67 25.32
C GLY A 19 20.21 1.58 24.35
N GLY A 20 21.00 0.61 24.80
CA GLY A 20 21.40 -0.55 24.01
C GLY A 20 20.21 -1.44 23.62
N ALA A 21 19.28 -1.69 24.55
CA ALA A 21 18.05 -2.42 24.26
C ALA A 21 17.17 -1.64 23.28
N ALA A 22 16.98 -0.34 23.47
CA ALA A 22 16.20 0.49 22.57
C ALA A 22 16.78 0.50 21.15
N LEU A 23 18.09 0.67 20.99
CA LEU A 23 18.76 0.64 19.68
C LEU A 23 18.80 -0.76 19.04
N GLY A 24 18.85 -1.82 19.85
CA GLY A 24 18.87 -3.20 19.36
C GLY A 24 17.47 -3.71 18.99
N VAL A 25 16.45 -3.33 19.76
CA VAL A 25 15.07 -3.82 19.62
C VAL A 25 14.27 -3.04 18.57
N THR A 26 14.63 -1.80 18.24
CA THR A 26 14.03 -1.07 17.10
C THR A 26 14.14 -1.81 15.76
N ASN A 27 15.14 -2.69 15.62
CA ASN A 27 15.35 -3.53 14.44
C ASN A 27 14.79 -4.97 14.58
N ALA A 28 14.17 -5.31 15.71
CA ALA A 28 13.65 -6.66 15.98
C ALA A 28 12.11 -6.64 16.02
N TYR A 29 11.49 -7.37 15.10
CA TYR A 29 10.06 -7.68 15.13
C TYR A 29 9.68 -8.38 16.45
N PRO A 30 8.55 -8.06 17.11
CA PRO A 30 7.43 -7.18 16.72
C PRO A 30 7.49 -5.77 17.35
N PHE A 31 8.60 -5.41 18.02
CA PHE A 31 8.76 -4.13 18.73
C PHE A 31 9.39 -3.04 17.87
N SER A 32 9.61 -3.31 16.58
CA SER A 32 9.89 -2.29 15.57
C SER A 32 8.64 -1.42 15.39
N THR A 33 8.41 -0.53 16.35
CA THR A 33 7.55 0.62 16.16
C THR A 33 8.24 1.50 15.13
N PHE A 34 7.93 1.23 13.86
CA PHE A 34 7.66 2.29 12.89
C PHE A 34 8.84 3.02 12.24
N PRO A 35 9.68 2.37 11.41
CA PRO A 35 10.07 3.02 10.16
C PRO A 35 8.80 3.39 9.35
N MET A 36 7.77 2.52 9.40
CA MET A 36 6.49 2.67 8.71
C MET A 36 5.68 3.94 9.07
N TYR A 37 5.93 4.59 10.22
CA TYR A 37 5.27 5.85 10.61
C TYR A 37 6.27 6.99 10.91
N SER A 38 7.59 6.71 10.85
CA SER A 38 8.63 7.72 11.07
C SER A 38 9.29 8.20 9.80
N GLU A 39 9.14 7.47 8.69
CA GLU A 39 9.39 8.05 7.38
C GLU A 39 8.38 9.18 7.19
N ASP A 40 8.88 10.38 6.82
CA ASP A 40 8.07 11.55 6.47
C ASP A 40 6.78 11.07 5.82
N SER A 41 5.62 11.32 6.48
CA SER A 41 4.31 10.87 6.01
C SER A 41 4.30 11.05 4.49
N PRO A 42 4.27 9.96 3.71
CA PRO A 42 4.54 10.09 2.30
C PRO A 42 3.52 11.09 1.79
N THR A 43 3.98 12.14 1.12
CA THR A 43 3.12 13.20 0.55
C THR A 43 2.28 12.67 -0.61
N PHE A 44 2.13 11.35 -0.65
CA PHE A 44 1.73 10.53 -1.75
C PHE A 44 1.18 9.21 -1.19
N GLY A 45 -0.03 8.84 -1.60
CA GLY A 45 -0.58 7.51 -1.39
C GLY A 45 -1.13 7.00 -2.71
N ALA A 46 -1.04 5.69 -2.95
CA ALA A 46 -1.63 5.10 -4.14
C ALA A 46 -2.20 3.72 -3.89
N ARG A 47 -3.33 3.41 -4.51
CA ARG A 47 -4.02 2.12 -4.40
C ARG A 47 -4.56 1.66 -5.75
N LEU A 48 -4.57 0.36 -5.97
CA LEU A 48 -5.28 -0.25 -7.09
C LEU A 48 -6.78 -0.26 -6.76
N VAL A 49 -7.59 0.31 -7.64
CA VAL A 49 -9.05 0.37 -7.48
C VAL A 49 -9.73 0.06 -8.81
N VAL A 50 -11.01 -0.31 -8.71
CA VAL A 50 -11.89 -0.52 -9.86
C VAL A 50 -12.65 0.75 -10.13
N LYS A 51 -12.67 1.20 -11.39
CA LYS A 51 -13.54 2.25 -11.88
C LYS A 51 -14.62 1.63 -12.75
N ASP A 52 -15.87 1.76 -12.33
CA ASP A 52 -17.01 1.24 -13.06
C ASP A 52 -17.41 2.15 -14.25
N ARG A 53 -18.40 1.73 -15.03
CA ARG A 53 -18.88 2.53 -16.18
C ARG A 53 -19.55 3.84 -15.76
N GLY A 54 -20.06 3.92 -14.53
CA GLY A 54 -20.60 5.13 -13.93
C GLY A 54 -19.52 6.11 -13.45
N GLY A 55 -18.25 5.69 -13.46
CA GLY A 55 -17.12 6.44 -12.92
C GLY A 55 -16.98 6.35 -11.40
N GLU A 56 -17.77 5.50 -10.75
CA GLU A 56 -17.62 5.18 -9.34
C GLU A 56 -16.36 4.34 -9.13
N ARG A 57 -15.72 4.52 -7.98
CA ARG A 57 -14.48 3.83 -7.64
C ARG A 57 -14.75 2.92 -6.44
N ARG A 58 -14.43 1.63 -6.60
CA ARG A 58 -14.61 0.61 -5.56
C ARG A 58 -13.31 -0.15 -5.36
N GLU A 59 -13.18 -0.74 -4.18
CA GLU A 59 -12.07 -1.63 -3.87
C GLU A 59 -12.17 -2.94 -4.68
N VAL A 60 -11.02 -3.55 -4.94
CA VAL A 60 -10.90 -4.77 -5.76
C VAL A 60 -11.57 -5.96 -5.06
N ASP A 61 -11.50 -6.05 -3.74
CA ASP A 61 -12.10 -7.11 -2.93
C ASP A 61 -13.64 -7.17 -2.98
N ARG A 62 -14.30 -6.12 -3.50
CA ARG A 62 -15.75 -6.07 -3.72
C ARG A 62 -16.24 -6.90 -4.90
N TYR A 63 -15.33 -7.46 -5.69
CA TYR A 63 -15.65 -8.26 -6.86
C TYR A 63 -15.15 -9.69 -6.69
N GLU A 64 -15.97 -10.66 -7.09
CA GLU A 64 -15.74 -12.09 -6.88
C GLU A 64 -15.07 -12.80 -8.04
N ASP A 65 -15.32 -12.39 -9.28
CA ASP A 65 -14.81 -13.10 -10.47
C ASP A 65 -14.16 -12.09 -11.42
N TRP A 66 -13.05 -12.49 -12.04
CA TRP A 66 -12.22 -11.59 -12.83
C TRP A 66 -11.80 -12.17 -14.17
N THR A 67 -11.87 -11.34 -15.21
CA THR A 67 -11.24 -11.57 -16.51
C THR A 67 -10.57 -10.30 -17.00
N CYS A 68 -9.24 -10.27 -17.04
CA CYS A 68 -8.48 -9.13 -17.57
C CYS A 68 -7.93 -9.41 -18.96
N ALA A 69 -7.89 -8.39 -19.81
CA ALA A 69 -7.36 -8.53 -21.18
C ALA A 69 -5.83 -8.72 -21.24
N ALA A 70 -5.12 -8.33 -20.18
CA ALA A 70 -3.69 -8.43 -20.03
C ALA A 70 -3.33 -9.26 -18.79
N ASP A 71 -2.20 -9.96 -18.86
CA ASP A 71 -1.59 -10.54 -17.67
C ASP A 71 -1.03 -9.41 -16.81
N LEU A 72 -1.58 -9.24 -15.61
CA LEU A 72 -1.22 -8.14 -14.72
C LEU A 72 -0.01 -8.58 -13.89
N SER A 73 1.15 -8.00 -14.14
CA SER A 73 2.34 -8.19 -13.30
C SER A 73 2.55 -7.01 -12.36
N PHE A 74 3.08 -7.26 -11.17
CA PHE A 74 3.36 -6.21 -10.20
C PHE A 74 4.36 -5.18 -10.75
N ASP A 75 5.40 -5.66 -11.44
CA ASP A 75 6.44 -4.82 -12.05
C ASP A 75 5.88 -3.87 -13.13
N ASP A 76 4.85 -4.29 -13.87
CA ASP A 76 4.16 -3.44 -14.84
C ASP A 76 3.32 -2.36 -14.14
N LEU A 77 2.64 -2.73 -13.05
CA LEU A 77 1.83 -1.79 -12.28
C LEU A 77 2.70 -0.71 -11.61
N GLU A 78 3.89 -1.06 -11.11
CA GLU A 78 4.87 -0.10 -10.56
C GLU A 78 5.33 0.94 -11.57
N GLN A 79 5.26 0.63 -12.86
CA GLN A 79 5.68 1.51 -13.95
C GLN A 79 4.51 2.26 -14.62
N THR A 80 3.30 2.16 -14.06
CA THR A 80 2.11 2.79 -14.63
C THR A 80 2.26 4.31 -14.67
N VAL A 81 2.14 4.88 -15.88
CA VAL A 81 2.22 6.32 -16.13
C VAL A 81 0.82 6.93 -16.05
N CYS A 82 0.70 7.98 -15.26
CA CYS A 82 -0.53 8.73 -15.05
C CYS A 82 -0.72 9.81 -16.13
N PRO A 83 -1.93 10.38 -16.29
CA PRO A 83 -2.21 11.45 -17.26
C PRO A 83 -1.32 12.70 -17.14
N ASP A 84 -0.72 12.94 -15.96
CA ASP A 84 0.22 14.05 -15.73
C ASP A 84 1.67 13.73 -16.16
N GLY A 85 1.90 12.55 -16.76
CA GLY A 85 3.20 12.07 -17.23
C GLY A 85 4.11 11.50 -16.14
N ARG A 86 3.62 11.39 -14.89
CA ARG A 86 4.38 10.83 -13.76
C ARG A 86 4.01 9.37 -13.50
N ILE A 87 4.87 8.67 -12.79
CA ILE A 87 4.60 7.29 -12.34
C ILE A 87 3.66 7.35 -11.13
N GLY A 88 2.65 6.47 -11.10
CA GLY A 88 1.64 6.43 -10.05
C GLY A 88 2.11 5.86 -8.70
N GLN A 89 3.39 5.48 -8.58
CA GLN A 89 4.04 5.01 -7.35
C GLN A 89 3.14 4.14 -6.43
N PRO A 90 2.58 3.02 -6.94
CA PRO A 90 1.63 2.22 -6.19
C PRO A 90 2.18 1.79 -4.83
N THR A 91 1.32 1.79 -3.80
CA THR A 91 1.71 1.24 -2.48
C THR A 91 1.90 -0.26 -2.61
N GLY A 92 3.16 -0.72 -2.60
CA GLY A 92 3.52 -2.07 -3.05
C GLY A 92 2.71 -3.20 -2.41
N TYR A 93 2.55 -3.21 -1.08
CA TYR A 93 1.80 -4.29 -0.41
C TYR A 93 0.30 -4.27 -0.74
N LEU A 94 -0.34 -3.09 -0.82
CA LEU A 94 -1.76 -2.97 -1.15
C LEU A 94 -2.05 -3.37 -2.59
N VAL A 95 -1.17 -2.99 -3.51
CA VAL A 95 -1.31 -3.38 -4.91
C VAL A 95 -1.06 -4.86 -5.11
N LYS A 96 -0.07 -5.43 -4.40
CA LYS A 96 0.16 -6.86 -4.43
C LYS A 96 -1.04 -7.64 -3.90
N GLU A 97 -1.60 -7.27 -2.76
CA GLU A 97 -2.79 -7.90 -2.18
C GLU A 97 -3.99 -7.86 -3.15
N ALA A 98 -4.23 -6.71 -3.79
CA ALA A 98 -5.28 -6.57 -4.78
C ALA A 98 -5.02 -7.42 -6.04
N LEU A 99 -3.78 -7.51 -6.53
CA LEU A 99 -3.42 -8.38 -7.66
C LEU A 99 -3.58 -9.85 -7.32
N ASP A 100 -3.15 -10.26 -6.13
CA ASP A 100 -3.29 -11.63 -5.65
C ASP A 100 -4.78 -12.00 -5.57
N HIS A 101 -5.64 -11.12 -5.06
CA HIS A 101 -7.10 -11.31 -5.08
C HIS A 101 -7.65 -11.56 -6.49
N ILE A 102 -7.28 -10.73 -7.47
CA ILE A 102 -7.71 -10.88 -8.88
C ILE A 102 -7.27 -12.23 -9.46
N ARG A 103 -6.04 -12.68 -9.13
CA ARG A 103 -5.46 -13.93 -9.65
C ARG A 103 -6.05 -15.18 -9.01
N GLU A 104 -6.41 -15.11 -7.74
CA GLU A 104 -7.02 -16.21 -7.00
C GLU A 104 -8.49 -16.42 -7.37
N HIS A 105 -9.10 -15.44 -8.04
CA HIS A 105 -10.51 -15.42 -8.41
C HIS A 105 -10.74 -15.27 -9.94
N PRO A 106 -10.17 -16.16 -10.78
CA PRO A 106 -10.44 -16.12 -12.21
C PRO A 106 -11.88 -16.54 -12.50
N ASP A 107 -12.51 -15.84 -13.45
CA ASP A 107 -13.81 -16.27 -14.00
C ASP A 107 -13.62 -17.58 -14.79
N ASP A 108 -14.16 -18.68 -14.26
CA ASP A 108 -14.08 -20.03 -14.86
C ASP A 108 -15.08 -20.22 -16.02
N ASP A 109 -16.10 -19.36 -16.12
CA ASP A 109 -17.13 -19.45 -17.16
C ASP A 109 -17.43 -18.06 -17.73
N SER A 110 -16.72 -17.71 -18.81
CA SER A 110 -16.77 -16.49 -19.63
C SER A 110 -18.14 -15.94 -20.08
N ARG A 111 -19.25 -16.49 -19.59
CA ARG A 111 -20.64 -16.15 -19.89
C ARG A 111 -21.29 -15.22 -18.86
N ASP A 112 -20.82 -15.19 -17.60
CA ASP A 112 -21.50 -14.48 -16.50
C ASP A 112 -20.70 -13.32 -15.85
N ALA A 113 -19.50 -12.96 -16.35
CA ALA A 113 -18.78 -11.77 -15.88
C ALA A 113 -19.45 -10.46 -16.35
N GLU A 114 -20.42 -9.99 -15.55
CA GLU A 114 -21.43 -9.01 -15.94
C GLU A 114 -21.07 -7.53 -15.75
N GLU A 115 -19.81 -7.11 -15.63
CA GLU A 115 -19.50 -5.69 -15.85
C GLU A 115 -18.10 -5.45 -16.43
N SER A 116 -18.01 -4.63 -17.48
CA SER A 116 -16.72 -4.11 -17.97
C SER A 116 -16.27 -2.98 -17.06
N VAL A 117 -15.14 -3.18 -16.41
CA VAL A 117 -14.55 -2.24 -15.46
C VAL A 117 -13.13 -1.85 -15.87
N ASP A 118 -12.70 -0.66 -15.50
CA ASP A 118 -11.32 -0.21 -15.71
C ASP A 118 -10.56 -0.34 -14.37
N LEU A 119 -9.46 -1.09 -14.37
CA LEU A 119 -8.49 -1.08 -13.27
C LEU A 119 -7.64 0.18 -13.37
N VAL A 120 -7.53 0.91 -12.27
CA VAL A 120 -6.75 2.14 -12.18
C VAL A 120 -5.92 2.17 -10.91
N ILE A 121 -4.72 2.71 -10.98
CA ILE A 121 -3.98 3.14 -9.79
C ILE A 121 -4.49 4.54 -9.45
N ARG A 122 -5.23 4.65 -8.35
CA ARG A 122 -5.64 5.94 -7.82
C ARG A 122 -4.55 6.48 -6.92
N THR A 123 -4.12 7.70 -7.20
CA THR A 123 -3.07 8.40 -6.44
C THR A 123 -3.66 9.59 -5.72
N TRP A 124 -3.22 9.83 -4.49
CA TRP A 124 -3.48 11.01 -3.68
C TRP A 124 -2.15 11.68 -3.38
N ARG A 125 -1.96 12.90 -3.87
CA ARG A 125 -0.73 13.66 -3.67
C ARG A 125 -1.03 14.96 -2.94
N LEU A 126 -0.22 15.29 -1.95
CA LEU A 126 -0.20 16.62 -1.35
C LEU A 126 0.55 17.58 -2.27
N ASP A 127 -0.16 18.58 -2.78
CA ASP A 127 0.39 19.69 -3.56
C ASP A 127 0.12 20.99 -2.80
N GLY A 128 1.09 21.40 -1.98
CA GLY A 128 0.89 22.45 -0.98
C GLY A 128 -0.11 22.02 0.10
N GLU A 129 -1.22 22.74 0.22
CA GLU A 129 -2.32 22.43 1.16
C GLU A 129 -3.46 21.61 0.51
N GLN A 130 -3.34 21.27 -0.77
CA GLN A 130 -4.40 20.56 -1.50
C GLN A 130 -4.03 19.10 -1.72
N ILE A 131 -5.06 18.23 -1.71
CA ILE A 131 -4.93 16.83 -2.14
C ILE A 131 -5.33 16.78 -3.61
N VAL A 132 -4.39 16.41 -4.46
CA VAL A 132 -4.61 16.14 -5.88
C VAL A 132 -4.87 14.65 -6.05
N GLU A 133 -6.01 14.32 -6.62
CA GLU A 133 -6.38 12.95 -6.95
C GLU A 133 -6.22 12.69 -8.45
N LEU A 134 -5.67 11.54 -8.80
CA LEU A 134 -5.48 11.15 -10.19
C LEU A 134 -5.72 9.65 -10.36
N ASP A 135 -6.41 9.28 -11.44
CA ASP A 135 -6.56 7.87 -11.83
C ASP A 135 -5.56 7.58 -12.95
N CYS A 136 -4.70 6.59 -12.74
CA CYS A 136 -3.72 6.13 -13.72
C CYS A 136 -4.23 4.81 -14.31
N PRO A 137 -4.68 4.78 -15.59
CA PRO A 137 -5.25 3.58 -16.18
C PRO A 137 -4.24 2.43 -16.25
N VAL A 138 -4.63 1.25 -15.80
CA VAL A 138 -3.80 0.04 -15.83
C VAL A 138 -4.28 -0.89 -16.92
N ALA A 139 -5.52 -1.38 -16.79
CA ALA A 139 -6.08 -2.37 -17.70
C ALA A 139 -7.61 -2.30 -17.70
N ARG A 140 -8.22 -2.86 -18.74
CA ARG A 140 -9.65 -3.12 -18.77
C ARG A 140 -9.91 -4.58 -18.44
N CYS A 141 -10.83 -4.81 -17.51
CA CYS A 141 -11.23 -6.13 -17.08
C CYS A 141 -12.75 -6.27 -17.14
N ARG A 142 -13.21 -7.50 -16.96
CA ARG A 142 -14.59 -7.82 -16.62
C ARG A 142 -14.59 -8.38 -15.21
N ALA A 143 -15.52 -7.91 -14.39
CA ALA A 143 -15.66 -8.37 -13.02
C ALA A 143 -17.11 -8.45 -12.57
N ARG A 144 -17.41 -9.33 -11.62
CA ARG A 144 -18.74 -9.47 -11.01
C ARG A 144 -18.75 -8.89 -9.59
N LEU A 145 -19.63 -7.94 -9.34
CA LEU A 145 -19.78 -7.31 -8.02
C LEU A 145 -20.50 -8.26 -7.06
N GLN A 146 -20.09 -8.25 -5.79
CA GLN A 146 -20.73 -8.96 -4.67
C GLN A 146 -22.09 -8.37 -4.27
#